data_AF-A0A1W9T7D0-F1
#
_entry.id   AF-A0A1W9T7D0-F1
#
_cell.length_a   1.000
_cell.length_b   1.000
_cell.length_c   1.000
_cell.angle_alpha   90.00
_cell.angle_beta   90.00
_cell.angle_gamma   90.00
#
_symmetry.space_group_name_H-M   'P 1'
#
loop_
_entity.id
_entity.type
_entity.pdbx_description
1 polymer ?
#
loop_
_entity_poly.entity_id
_entity_poly.type
_entity_poly.pdbx_seq_one_letter_code
_entity_poly.pdbx_strand_id
1 'polypeptide(L)'
;MCKKIVRKIQLALVFLPLLFATGCAETEIEKMNREFDEFVAEYEQKVIPLQEKYNNAAYEAAASGDEAEYQRATEFRIMLGKIHSNKENFAKLKRIKDSKLITDSLLSRELDIIYNLYLPNQIDETTLVDIITLDNEVKRKFNTFRPKIGDIRF
;
A
#
# COMPACT_ATOMS: atom_id res chain seq x y z
N MET A 1 -70.76 -47.12 8.14
CA MET A 1 -69.30 -47.20 8.40
C MET A 1 -68.52 -46.79 7.15
N CYS A 2 -68.26 -45.50 6.90
CA CYS A 2 -67.30 -45.08 5.86
C CYS A 2 -66.96 -43.57 5.98
N LYS A 3 -66.33 -43.14 7.08
CA LYS A 3 -65.87 -41.74 7.25
C LYS A 3 -64.50 -41.58 7.93
N LYS A 4 -63.80 -42.68 8.28
CA LYS A 4 -62.52 -42.62 9.02
C LYS A 4 -61.26 -42.75 8.15
N ILE A 5 -61.37 -43.07 6.87
CA ILE A 5 -60.20 -43.36 6.01
C ILE A 5 -59.65 -42.08 5.33
N VAL A 6 -60.48 -41.09 5.03
CA VAL A 6 -60.04 -39.86 4.32
C VAL A 6 -59.33 -38.85 5.24
N ARG A 7 -59.46 -38.98 6.57
CA ARG A 7 -58.96 -38.00 7.55
C ARG A 7 -57.48 -38.16 7.92
N LYS A 8 -56.76 -39.12 7.31
CA LYS A 8 -55.32 -39.32 7.54
C LYS A 8 -54.41 -38.75 6.45
N ILE A 9 -54.98 -38.13 5.41
CA ILE A 9 -54.19 -37.56 4.29
C ILE A 9 -53.97 -36.04 4.43
N GLN A 10 -54.64 -35.38 5.38
CA GLN A 10 -54.51 -33.92 5.58
C GLN A 10 -53.52 -33.49 6.69
N LEU A 11 -52.71 -34.39 7.23
CA LEU A 11 -51.69 -34.07 8.23
C LEU A 11 -50.27 -34.36 7.72
N ALA A 12 -49.94 -33.84 6.55
CA ALA A 12 -48.58 -33.89 5.99
C ALA A 12 -48.28 -32.64 5.14
N LEU A 13 -48.78 -31.48 5.57
CA LEU A 13 -48.48 -30.18 4.97
C LEU A 13 -47.99 -29.27 6.09
N VAL A 14 -46.87 -28.58 5.82
CA VAL A 14 -46.16 -27.64 6.70
C VAL A 14 -45.11 -28.29 7.63
N PHE A 15 -44.16 -29.03 7.07
CA PHE A 15 -42.77 -28.95 7.54
C PHE A 15 -42.00 -28.04 6.58
N LEU A 16 -41.97 -26.77 6.99
CA LEU A 16 -40.98 -25.72 6.73
C LEU A 16 -39.79 -26.09 5.83
N PRO A 17 -39.69 -25.56 4.60
CA PRO A 17 -38.40 -25.22 4.02
C PRO A 17 -38.20 -23.71 4.21
N LEU A 18 -37.80 -23.30 5.41
CA LEU A 18 -37.05 -22.07 5.62
C LEU A 18 -35.61 -22.38 5.21
N LEU A 19 -35.42 -22.61 3.92
CA LEU A 19 -34.14 -22.92 3.30
C LEU A 19 -33.99 -21.92 2.15
N PHE A 20 -32.82 -21.30 2.07
CA PHE A 20 -32.41 -20.23 1.14
C PHE A 20 -32.70 -18.79 1.58
N ALA A 21 -32.27 -18.44 2.79
CA ALA A 21 -31.64 -17.14 3.01
C ALA A 21 -30.22 -17.34 3.55
N THR A 22 -29.43 -18.18 2.87
CA THR A 22 -27.97 -18.10 2.98
C THR A 22 -27.53 -16.85 2.23
N GLY A 23 -27.73 -15.69 2.86
CA GLY A 23 -26.87 -14.56 2.54
C GLY A 23 -25.45 -15.02 2.82
N CYS A 24 -24.59 -15.01 1.80
CA CYS A 24 -23.16 -15.20 2.01
C CYS A 24 -22.69 -14.10 2.95
N ALA A 25 -22.65 -14.39 4.25
CA ALA A 25 -21.93 -13.55 5.19
C ALA A 25 -20.46 -13.72 4.84
N GLU A 26 -19.85 -12.63 4.38
CA GLU A 26 -18.42 -12.60 4.12
C GLU A 26 -17.65 -12.94 5.40
N THR A 27 -16.66 -13.82 5.27
CA THR A 27 -15.77 -14.14 6.38
C THR A 27 -14.80 -12.99 6.65
N GLU A 28 -14.35 -12.81 7.89
CA GLU A 28 -13.36 -11.77 8.20
C GLU A 28 -12.04 -11.95 7.40
N ILE A 29 -11.71 -13.18 6.99
CA ILE A 29 -10.56 -13.46 6.11
C ILE A 29 -10.80 -12.87 4.71
N GLU A 30 -11.94 -13.18 4.08
CA GLU A 30 -12.30 -12.64 2.76
C GLU A 30 -12.33 -11.12 2.79
N LYS A 31 -12.86 -10.53 3.86
CA LYS A 31 -12.92 -9.09 4.05
C LYS A 31 -11.53 -8.47 4.14
N MET A 32 -10.62 -9.01 4.97
CA MET A 32 -9.25 -8.49 5.10
C MET A 32 -8.48 -8.61 3.78
N ASN A 33 -8.62 -9.73 3.07
CA ASN A 33 -8.00 -9.92 1.75
C ASN A 33 -8.51 -8.87 0.76
N ARG A 34 -9.84 -8.71 0.62
CA ARG A 34 -10.41 -7.70 -0.29
C ARG A 34 -9.97 -6.29 0.07
N GLU A 35 -10.02 -5.91 1.35
CA GLU A 35 -9.59 -4.58 1.78
C GLU A 35 -8.11 -4.30 1.49
N PHE A 36 -7.27 -5.33 1.54
CA PHE A 36 -5.86 -5.24 1.19
C PHE A 36 -5.66 -5.17 -0.33
N ASP A 37 -6.32 -6.02 -1.11
CA ASP A 37 -6.26 -6.01 -2.57
C ASP A 37 -6.71 -4.65 -3.14
N GLU A 38 -7.81 -4.09 -2.63
CA GLU A 38 -8.27 -2.75 -2.97
C GLU A 38 -7.25 -1.68 -2.60
N PHE A 39 -6.60 -1.81 -1.44
CA PHE A 39 -5.54 -0.89 -1.02
C PHE A 39 -4.35 -0.96 -1.99
N VAL A 40 -3.90 -2.15 -2.35
CA VAL A 40 -2.79 -2.37 -3.29
C VAL A 40 -3.11 -1.74 -4.63
N ALA A 41 -4.29 -2.01 -5.19
CA ALA A 41 -4.70 -1.45 -6.47
C ALA A 41 -4.68 0.09 -6.48
N GLU A 42 -5.21 0.73 -5.43
CA GLU A 42 -5.16 2.19 -5.30
C GLU A 42 -3.75 2.73 -5.06
N TYR A 43 -2.94 2.00 -4.29
CA TYR A 43 -1.57 2.35 -3.97
C TYR A 43 -0.71 2.33 -5.23
N GLU A 44 -0.78 1.27 -6.01
CA GLU A 44 -0.03 1.08 -7.24
C GLU A 44 -0.35 2.15 -8.29
N GLN A 45 -1.63 2.48 -8.47
CA GLN A 45 -2.05 3.55 -9.39
C GLN A 45 -1.41 4.90 -9.06
N LYS A 46 -1.15 5.17 -7.77
CA LYS A 46 -0.54 6.43 -7.31
C LYS A 46 0.99 6.35 -7.33
N VAL A 47 1.55 5.25 -6.82
CA VAL A 47 2.98 5.14 -6.53
C VAL A 47 3.80 4.72 -7.75
N ILE A 48 3.33 3.80 -8.59
CA ILE A 48 4.09 3.33 -9.77
C ILE A 48 4.55 4.50 -10.67
N PRO A 49 3.64 5.37 -11.17
CA PRO A 49 4.06 6.44 -12.07
C PRO A 49 4.94 7.49 -11.38
N LEU A 50 4.76 7.69 -10.07
CA LEU A 50 5.55 8.66 -9.31
C LEU A 50 6.95 8.12 -9.00
N GLN A 51 7.06 6.83 -8.68
CA GLN A 51 8.31 6.14 -8.43
C GLN A 51 9.15 6.07 -9.72
N GLU A 52 8.53 5.82 -10.87
CA GLU A 52 9.22 5.87 -12.17
C GLU A 52 9.82 7.25 -12.44
N LYS A 53 9.04 8.32 -12.26
CA LYS A 53 9.52 9.71 -12.41
C LYS A 53 10.66 10.04 -11.47
N TYR A 54 10.55 9.65 -10.20
CA TYR A 54 11.63 9.82 -9.23
C TYR A 54 12.90 9.08 -9.67
N ASN A 55 12.77 7.81 -10.05
CA ASN A 55 13.91 6.98 -10.44
C ASN A 55 14.64 7.57 -11.67
N ASN A 56 13.89 8.01 -12.68
CA ASN A 56 14.45 8.63 -13.87
C ASN A 56 15.17 9.94 -13.55
N ALA A 57 14.54 10.85 -12.80
CA ALA A 57 15.16 12.12 -12.41
C ALA A 57 16.40 11.90 -11.54
N ALA A 58 16.35 10.96 -10.59
CA ALA A 58 17.48 10.64 -9.73
C ALA A 58 18.65 10.04 -10.51
N TYR A 59 18.37 9.17 -11.50
CA TYR A 59 19.37 8.63 -12.39
C TYR A 59 20.04 9.74 -13.22
N GLU A 60 19.26 10.61 -13.86
CA GLU A 60 19.81 11.68 -14.69
C GLU A 60 20.60 12.70 -13.87
N ALA A 61 20.14 13.03 -12.66
CA ALA A 61 20.88 13.86 -11.72
C ALA A 61 22.25 13.27 -11.37
N ALA A 62 22.30 11.96 -11.11
CA ALA A 62 23.53 11.26 -10.78
C ALA A 62 24.48 11.15 -11.99
N ALA A 63 23.93 10.90 -13.18
CA ALA A 63 24.71 10.72 -14.40
C ALA A 63 25.29 12.05 -14.93
N SER A 64 24.52 13.13 -14.90
CA SER A 64 24.90 14.42 -15.48
C SER A 64 25.49 15.41 -14.47
N GLY A 65 25.09 15.31 -13.19
CA GLY A 65 25.36 16.35 -12.20
C GLY A 65 24.44 17.58 -12.31
N ASP A 66 23.40 17.55 -13.15
CA ASP A 66 22.47 18.67 -13.36
C ASP A 66 21.61 18.94 -12.12
N GLU A 67 21.70 20.17 -11.60
CA GLU A 67 20.94 20.65 -10.45
C GLU A 67 19.42 20.62 -10.68
N ALA A 68 18.96 20.84 -11.91
CA ALA A 68 17.53 20.78 -12.24
C ALA A 68 16.94 19.37 -12.10
N GLU A 69 17.75 18.33 -12.38
CA GLU A 69 17.36 16.93 -12.17
C GLU A 69 17.35 16.58 -10.68
N TYR A 70 18.32 17.07 -9.90
CA TYR A 70 18.32 16.94 -8.44
C TYR A 70 17.07 17.56 -7.80
N GLN A 71 16.66 18.73 -8.28
CA GLN A 71 15.45 19.40 -7.80
C GLN A 71 14.19 18.58 -8.13
N ARG A 72 14.05 18.11 -9.37
CA ARG A 72 12.94 17.24 -9.78
C ARG A 72 12.88 15.94 -8.97
N ALA A 73 14.02 15.29 -8.74
CA ALA A 73 14.09 14.08 -7.91
C ALA A 73 13.62 14.36 -6.47
N THR A 74 14.00 15.50 -5.90
CA THR A 74 13.56 15.93 -4.55
C THR A 74 12.04 16.11 -4.50
N GLU A 75 11.46 16.78 -5.49
CA GLU A 75 10.01 17.02 -5.57
C GLU A 75 9.22 15.71 -5.65
N PHE A 76 9.63 14.77 -6.52
CA PHE A 76 9.01 13.45 -6.61
C PHE A 76 9.17 12.65 -5.31
N ARG A 77 10.33 12.75 -4.65
CA ARG A 77 10.55 12.08 -3.37
C ARG A 77 9.70 12.65 -2.24
N ILE A 78 9.50 13.96 -2.18
CA ILE A 78 8.58 14.60 -1.24
C ILE A 78 7.15 14.12 -1.49
N MET A 79 6.71 14.04 -2.75
CA MET A 79 5.38 13.52 -3.08
C MET A 79 5.20 12.06 -2.64
N LEU A 80 6.20 11.19 -2.84
CA LEU A 80 6.18 9.81 -2.35
C LEU A 80 6.11 9.78 -0.81
N GLY A 81 6.94 10.59 -0.14
CA GLY A 81 6.94 10.72 1.32
C GLY A 81 5.57 11.11 1.87
N LYS A 82 4.85 12.04 1.20
CA LYS A 82 3.48 12.43 1.57
C LYS A 82 2.47 11.31 1.42
N ILE A 83 2.61 10.45 0.42
CA ILE A 83 1.76 9.26 0.28
C ILE A 83 2.00 8.32 1.47
N HIS A 84 3.27 8.08 1.80
CA HIS A 84 3.68 7.19 2.88
C HIS A 84 3.47 7.77 4.28
N SER A 85 3.29 9.09 4.44
CA SER A 85 2.98 9.75 5.71
C SER A 85 1.48 9.78 6.05
N ASN A 86 0.62 9.33 5.13
CA ASN A 86 -0.82 9.31 5.36
C ASN A 86 -1.18 8.36 6.52
N LYS A 87 -1.66 8.96 7.63
CA LYS A 87 -1.95 8.26 8.88
C LYS A 87 -3.12 7.28 8.77
N GLU A 88 -4.12 7.59 7.95
CA GLU A 88 -5.29 6.74 7.76
C GLU A 88 -4.92 5.46 7.00
N ASN A 89 -4.15 5.60 5.93
CA ASN A 89 -3.60 4.47 5.17
C ASN A 89 -2.68 3.61 6.03
N PHE A 90 -1.80 4.25 6.83
CA PHE A 90 -0.96 3.51 7.78
C PHE A 90 -1.78 2.75 8.83
N ALA A 91 -2.83 3.37 9.37
CA ALA A 91 -3.73 2.71 10.32
C ALA A 91 -4.48 1.52 9.68
N LYS A 92 -4.91 1.65 8.42
CA LYS A 92 -5.53 0.55 7.64
C LYS A 92 -4.54 -0.61 7.47
N LEU A 93 -3.32 -0.34 6.99
CA LEU A 93 -2.26 -1.35 6.84
C LEU A 93 -1.93 -2.03 8.17
N LYS A 94 -1.80 -1.25 9.25
CA LYS A 94 -1.55 -1.76 10.59
C LYS A 94 -2.66 -2.69 11.06
N ARG A 95 -3.93 -2.30 10.89
CA ARG A 95 -5.09 -3.14 11.25
C ARG A 95 -5.06 -4.47 10.50
N ILE A 96 -4.88 -4.42 9.19
CA ILE A 96 -4.83 -5.63 8.35
C ILE A 96 -3.68 -6.53 8.81
N LYS A 97 -2.49 -5.97 9.04
CA LYS A 97 -1.31 -6.71 9.52
C LYS A 97 -1.52 -7.34 10.90
N ASP A 98 -2.06 -6.58 11.85
CA ASP A 98 -2.29 -7.04 13.22
C ASP A 98 -3.40 -8.10 13.32
N SER A 99 -4.32 -8.15 12.33
CA SER A 99 -5.37 -9.18 12.26
C SER A 99 -4.81 -10.59 12.12
N LYS A 100 -3.63 -10.73 11.49
CA LYS A 100 -3.02 -12.03 11.12
C LYS A 100 -3.93 -12.92 10.25
N LEU A 101 -4.91 -12.32 9.57
CA LEU A 101 -5.87 -13.03 8.71
C LEU A 101 -5.42 -13.15 7.25
N ILE A 102 -4.43 -12.36 6.82
CA ILE A 102 -3.78 -12.52 5.50
C ILE A 102 -2.83 -13.72 5.59
N THR A 103 -3.34 -14.91 5.22
CA THR A 103 -2.63 -16.18 5.37
C THR A 103 -1.91 -16.66 4.11
N ASP A 104 -2.27 -16.10 2.94
CA ASP A 104 -1.50 -16.33 1.72
C ASP A 104 -0.09 -15.73 1.88
N SER A 105 0.93 -16.54 1.57
CA SER A 105 2.32 -16.17 1.83
C SER A 105 2.81 -15.01 0.96
N LEU A 106 2.26 -14.84 -0.26
CA LEU A 106 2.65 -13.77 -1.16
C LEU A 106 2.01 -12.45 -0.70
N LEU A 107 0.70 -12.45 -0.46
CA LEU A 107 -0.02 -11.28 0.05
C LEU A 107 0.51 -10.82 1.40
N SER A 108 0.86 -11.75 2.29
CA SER A 108 1.45 -11.42 3.59
C SER A 108 2.79 -10.68 3.44
N ARG A 109 3.65 -11.11 2.50
CA ARG A 109 4.93 -10.44 2.21
C ARG A 109 4.74 -9.07 1.58
N GLU A 110 3.78 -8.96 0.66
CA GLU A 110 3.43 -7.68 0.04
C GLU A 110 2.94 -6.67 1.09
N LEU A 111 2.05 -7.10 1.99
CA LEU A 111 1.59 -6.30 3.12
C LEU A 111 2.75 -5.82 3.98
N ASP A 112 3.70 -6.70 4.29
CA ASP A 112 4.88 -6.33 5.08
C ASP A 112 5.76 -5.30 4.36
N ILE A 113 5.99 -5.45 3.05
CA ILE A 113 6.76 -4.48 2.26
C ILE A 113 6.07 -3.12 2.28
N ILE A 114 4.79 -3.07 1.93
CA ILE A 114 4.03 -1.83 1.87
C ILE A 114 3.93 -1.19 3.26
N TYR A 115 3.63 -1.95 4.31
CA TYR A 115 3.63 -1.46 5.68
C TYR A 115 4.96 -0.81 6.07
N ASN A 116 6.08 -1.44 5.72
CA ASN A 116 7.41 -0.92 6.04
C ASN A 116 7.78 0.32 5.23
N LEU A 117 7.17 0.55 4.06
CA LEU A 117 7.30 1.82 3.33
C LEU A 117 6.58 2.96 4.08
N TYR A 118 5.44 2.69 4.72
CA TYR A 118 4.72 3.71 5.51
C TYR A 118 5.34 3.96 6.89
N LEU A 119 5.83 2.92 7.57
CA LEU A 119 6.28 2.96 8.96
C LEU A 119 7.26 4.11 9.31
N PRO A 120 8.36 4.35 8.57
CA PRO A 120 9.31 5.42 8.93
C PRO A 120 8.78 6.82 8.62
N ASN A 121 7.72 6.95 7.81
CA ASN A 121 7.17 8.22 7.36
C ASN A 121 6.11 8.79 8.33
N GLN A 122 5.88 8.15 9.48
CA GLN A 122 4.90 8.59 10.50
C GLN A 122 5.45 9.68 11.44
N ILE A 123 6.34 10.52 10.92
CA ILE A 123 6.99 11.63 11.63
C ILE A 123 6.35 12.97 11.24
N ASP A 124 6.86 14.07 11.79
CA ASP A 124 6.41 15.41 11.41
C ASP A 124 6.73 15.73 9.92
N GLU A 125 5.80 16.39 9.23
CA GLU A 125 5.93 16.68 7.79
C GLU A 125 7.13 17.56 7.47
N THR A 126 7.43 18.56 8.31
CA THR A 126 8.59 19.43 8.10
C THR A 126 9.88 18.63 8.25
N THR A 127 9.94 17.76 9.27
CA THR A 127 11.08 16.86 9.47
C THR A 127 11.27 15.90 8.31
N LEU A 128 10.18 15.36 7.74
CA LEU A 128 10.24 14.49 6.57
C LEU A 128 10.83 15.22 5.35
N VAL A 129 10.37 16.44 5.08
CA VAL A 129 10.86 17.27 3.97
C VAL A 129 12.33 17.63 4.18
N ASP A 130 12.73 17.98 5.40
CA ASP A 130 14.13 18.29 5.72
C ASP A 130 15.05 17.10 5.48
N ILE A 131 14.66 15.90 5.92
CA ILE A 131 15.42 14.66 5.69
C ILE A 131 15.59 14.41 4.18
N ILE A 132 14.53 14.55 3.40
CA ILE A 132 14.57 14.33 1.95
C ILE A 132 15.48 15.34 1.26
N THR A 133 15.40 16.61 1.66
CA THR A 133 16.20 17.70 1.08
C THR A 133 17.68 17.50 1.39
N LEU A 134 18.00 17.15 2.65
CA LEU A 134 19.38 16.88 3.08
C LEU A 134 19.98 15.66 2.37
N ASP A 135 19.21 14.56 2.22
CA ASP A 135 19.64 13.38 1.47
C ASP A 135 20.03 13.74 0.02
N ASN A 136 19.21 14.57 -0.62
CA ASN A 136 19.50 15.03 -1.99
C ASN A 136 20.71 15.97 -2.06
N GLU A 137 20.87 16.88 -1.10
CA GLU A 137 22.03 17.78 -1.04
C GLU A 137 23.34 16.98 -0.87
N VAL A 138 23.35 15.97 0.00
CA VAL A 138 24.50 15.09 0.21
C VAL A 138 24.85 14.35 -1.08
N LYS A 139 23.85 13.77 -1.77
CA LYS A 139 24.04 13.08 -3.05
C LYS A 139 24.63 14.01 -4.12
N ARG A 140 24.07 15.22 -4.25
CA ARG A 140 24.57 16.21 -5.22
C ARG A 140 26.01 16.60 -4.94
N LYS A 141 26.35 16.89 -3.68
CA LYS A 141 27.73 17.22 -3.29
C LYS A 141 28.68 16.07 -3.61
N PHE A 142 28.29 14.84 -3.31
CA PHE A 142 29.12 13.66 -3.59
C PHE A 142 29.33 13.46 -5.10
N ASN A 143 28.26 13.47 -5.90
CA ASN A 143 28.31 13.17 -7.33
C ASN A 143 29.00 14.27 -8.16
N THR A 144 28.91 15.53 -7.73
CA THR A 144 29.50 16.68 -8.44
C THR A 144 30.88 17.05 -7.91
N PHE A 145 31.33 16.44 -6.81
CA PHE A 145 32.66 16.70 -6.27
C PHE A 145 33.74 16.25 -7.27
N ARG A 146 34.71 17.14 -7.48
CA ARG A 146 35.86 16.92 -8.36
C ARG A 146 37.12 17.34 -7.60
N PRO A 147 37.94 16.38 -7.13
CA PRO A 147 39.13 16.73 -6.37
C PRO A 147 40.15 17.44 -7.26
N LYS A 148 40.90 18.35 -6.65
CA LYS A 148 42.09 18.94 -7.24
C LYS A 148 43.32 18.34 -6.55
N ILE A 149 44.23 17.74 -7.31
CA ILE A 149 45.50 17.19 -6.79
C ILE A 149 46.64 17.93 -7.48
N GLY A 150 47.36 18.77 -6.72
CA GLY A 150 48.33 19.71 -7.31
C GLY A 150 47.61 20.66 -8.27
N ASP A 151 48.07 20.74 -9.51
CA ASP A 151 47.44 21.54 -10.58
C ASP A 151 46.43 20.75 -11.45
N ILE A 152 46.26 19.45 -11.21
CA ILE A 152 45.36 18.58 -11.97
C ILE A 152 43.97 18.61 -11.35
N ARG A 153 42.96 18.89 -12.19
CA ARG A 153 41.53 18.78 -11.85
C ARG A 153 40.96 17.54 -12.52
N PHE A 154 40.34 16.66 -11.73
CA PHE A 154 39.65 15.46 -12.21
C PHE A 154 38.18 15.73 -12.50
#